data_AF-S3MSN0-F1
#
_entry.id   AF-S3MSN0-F1
#
_cell.length_a   1.000
_cell.length_b   1.000
_cell.length_c   1.000
_cell.angle_alpha   90.00
_cell.angle_beta   90.00
_cell.angle_gamma   90.00
#
_symmetry.space_group_name_H-M   'P 1'
#
loop_
_entity.id
_entity.type
_entity.pdbx_description
1 polymer ?
#
loop_
_entity_poly.entity_id
_entity_poly.type
_entity_poly.pdbx_seq_one_letter_code
_entity_poly.pdbx_strand_id
1 'polypeptide(L)'
;MALSQPATFNEEWSDERVFAYLTQLPPEGEDADFHVLYHAYKHMRTGDYQRLLQRFVADGRNVQATNKQGQTIHQVIAQFPRHSQDYLDVLKQFA
;
A
#
# COMPACT_ATOMS: atom_id res chain seq x y z
N MET A 1 14.79 -18.06 -27.22
CA MET A 1 15.46 -17.94 -25.91
C MET A 1 14.50 -17.22 -24.98
N ALA A 2 13.94 -17.89 -23.98
CA ALA A 2 13.10 -17.24 -22.97
C ALA A 2 14.02 -16.84 -21.82
N LEU A 3 14.23 -15.53 -21.64
CA LEU A 3 15.03 -15.00 -20.54
C LEU A 3 14.22 -15.16 -19.25
N SER A 4 14.41 -16.27 -18.56
CA SER A 4 14.04 -16.42 -17.16
C SER A 4 14.95 -15.51 -16.34
N GLN A 5 14.53 -14.27 -16.15
CA GLN A 5 15.19 -13.32 -15.27
C GLN A 5 15.09 -13.89 -13.84
N PRO A 6 16.22 -14.15 -13.13
CA PRO A 6 16.15 -14.55 -11.74
C PRO A 6 15.61 -13.35 -10.97
N ALA A 7 14.47 -13.52 -10.30
CA ALA A 7 13.90 -12.48 -9.45
C ALA A 7 14.85 -12.19 -8.29
N THR A 8 15.68 -11.17 -8.44
CA THR A 8 16.55 -10.65 -7.39
C THR A 8 15.65 -10.00 -6.35
N PHE A 9 15.44 -10.69 -5.23
CA PHE A 9 14.52 -10.32 -4.15
C PHE A 9 14.86 -9.00 -3.42
N ASN A 10 15.89 -8.27 -3.87
CA ASN A 10 16.35 -7.03 -3.27
C ASN A 10 16.17 -5.78 -4.15
N GLU A 11 15.53 -5.86 -5.31
CA GLU A 11 15.29 -4.68 -6.15
C GLU A 11 14.09 -3.85 -5.68
N GLU A 12 14.25 -2.52 -5.70
CA GLU A 12 13.12 -1.57 -5.61
C GLU A 12 12.09 -1.94 -6.69
N TRP A 13 10.80 -1.85 -6.37
CA TRP A 13 9.80 -2.17 -7.36
C TRP A 13 9.72 -1.03 -8.37
N SER A 14 9.62 -1.38 -9.65
CA SER A 14 9.29 -0.41 -10.69
C SER A 14 7.93 0.23 -10.38
N ASP A 15 7.79 1.52 -10.70
CA ASP A 15 6.56 2.26 -10.45
C ASP A 15 5.33 1.59 -11.10
N GLU A 16 5.49 0.93 -12.25
CA GLU A 16 4.43 0.14 -12.89
C GLU A 16 3.90 -0.97 -11.97
N ARG A 17 4.79 -1.71 -11.29
CA ARG A 17 4.42 -2.78 -10.37
C ARG A 17 3.77 -2.23 -9.11
N VAL A 18 4.23 -1.08 -8.63
CA VAL A 18 3.62 -0.38 -7.50
C VAL A 18 2.22 0.08 -7.87
N PHE A 19 2.05 0.79 -8.98
CA PHE A 19 0.77 1.33 -9.42
C PHE A 19 -0.22 0.25 -9.88
N ALA A 20 0.24 -0.94 -10.27
CA ALA A 20 -0.63 -2.08 -10.51
C ALA A 20 -1.47 -2.48 -9.28
N TYR A 21 -1.06 -2.10 -8.06
CA TYR A 21 -1.88 -2.33 -6.87
C TYR A 21 -3.11 -1.42 -6.82
N LEU A 22 -3.06 -0.23 -7.42
CA LEU A 22 -4.20 0.69 -7.47
C LEU A 22 -5.39 0.07 -8.22
N THR A 23 -5.14 -0.88 -9.12
CA THR A 23 -6.16 -1.59 -9.89
C THR A 23 -6.67 -2.86 -9.21
N GLN A 24 -6.20 -3.19 -8.00
CA GLN A 24 -6.73 -4.35 -7.26
C GLN A 24 -8.18 -4.10 -6.85
N LEU A 25 -9.00 -5.14 -6.98
CA LEU A 25 -10.39 -5.11 -6.55
C LEU A 25 -10.49 -5.58 -5.10
N PRO A 26 -11.22 -4.85 -4.23
CA PRO A 26 -11.45 -5.32 -2.88
C PRO A 26 -12.34 -6.57 -2.88
N PRO A 27 -12.26 -7.39 -1.82
CA PRO A 27 -13.28 -8.40 -1.55
C PRO A 27 -14.63 -7.73 -1.28
N GLU A 28 -15.72 -8.48 -1.51
CA GLU A 28 -17.08 -7.98 -1.38
C GLU A 28 -17.33 -7.36 0.01
N GLY A 29 -17.77 -6.10 0.04
CA GLY A 29 -18.09 -5.34 1.25
C GLY A 29 -16.88 -4.71 1.96
N GLU A 30 -15.68 -4.77 1.41
CA GLU A 30 -14.52 -3.98 1.86
C GLU A 30 -14.34 -2.74 0.97
N ASP A 31 -13.81 -1.67 1.54
CA ASP A 31 -13.49 -0.46 0.79
C ASP A 31 -12.29 -0.71 -0.14
N ALA A 32 -12.43 -0.30 -1.42
CA ALA A 32 -11.39 -0.46 -2.43
C ALA A 32 -10.09 0.26 -2.03
N ASP A 33 -10.23 1.45 -1.44
CA ASP A 33 -9.11 2.28 -1.02
C ASP A 33 -8.38 1.63 0.15
N PHE A 34 -9.12 1.16 1.16
CA PHE A 34 -8.52 0.43 2.28
C PHE A 34 -7.81 -0.84 1.82
N HIS A 35 -8.45 -1.62 0.93
CA HIS A 35 -7.89 -2.87 0.44
C HIS A 35 -6.52 -2.67 -0.21
N VAL A 36 -6.41 -1.67 -1.10
CA VAL A 36 -5.16 -1.32 -1.78
C VAL A 36 -4.09 -0.89 -0.77
N LEU A 37 -4.43 -0.03 0.18
CA LEU A 37 -3.51 0.45 1.21
C LEU A 37 -2.98 -0.70 2.08
N TYR A 38 -3.86 -1.62 2.48
CA TYR A 38 -3.49 -2.77 3.30
C TYR A 38 -2.63 -3.78 2.52
N HIS A 39 -2.99 -4.07 1.26
CA HIS A 39 -2.20 -4.94 0.39
C HIS A 39 -0.80 -4.37 0.12
N ALA A 40 -0.72 -3.07 -0.18
CA ALA A 40 0.54 -2.39 -0.39
C ALA A 40 1.42 -2.46 0.87
N TYR A 41 0.87 -2.17 2.06
CA TYR A 41 1.61 -2.30 3.32
C TYR A 41 2.17 -3.71 3.56
N LYS A 42 1.43 -4.78 3.23
CA LYS A 42 1.87 -6.15 3.46
C LYS A 42 2.95 -6.65 2.49
N HIS A 43 3.04 -6.06 1.30
CA HIS A 43 3.86 -6.59 0.21
C HIS A 43 4.96 -5.63 -0.27
N MET A 44 4.85 -4.35 0.03
CA MET A 44 5.79 -3.30 -0.39
C MET A 44 6.64 -2.82 0.77
N ARG A 45 7.78 -2.21 0.44
CA ARG A 45 8.63 -1.50 1.41
C ARG A 45 8.07 -0.10 1.62
N THR A 46 8.50 0.57 2.69
CA THR A 46 8.06 1.94 2.98
C THR A 46 8.30 2.93 1.85
N GLY A 47 9.43 2.82 1.13
CA GLY A 47 9.74 3.67 -0.02
C GLY A 47 8.77 3.50 -1.20
N ASP A 48 8.47 2.25 -1.56
CA ASP A 48 7.49 1.92 -2.61
C ASP A 48 6.07 2.33 -2.17
N TYR A 49 5.73 2.12 -0.90
CA TYR A 49 4.46 2.50 -0.31
C TYR A 49 4.22 4.01 -0.36
N GLN A 50 5.25 4.82 -0.09
CA GLN A 50 5.18 6.28 -0.24
C GLN A 50 4.86 6.68 -1.69
N ARG A 51 5.51 6.05 -2.68
CA ARG A 51 5.22 6.32 -4.11
C ARG A 51 3.79 5.94 -4.48
N LEU A 52 3.31 4.82 -3.96
CA LEU A 52 1.91 4.42 -4.12
C LEU A 52 0.97 5.48 -3.57
N LEU A 53 1.21 5.95 -2.33
CA LEU A 53 0.39 6.96 -1.67
C LEU A 53 0.37 8.30 -2.43
N GLN A 54 1.51 8.74 -2.96
CA GLN A 54 1.58 9.95 -3.79
C GLN A 54 0.63 9.85 -5.00
N ARG A 55 0.64 8.71 -5.69
CA ARG A 55 -0.27 8.49 -6.81
C ARG A 55 -1.72 8.31 -6.35
N PHE A 56 -1.92 7.63 -5.24
CA PHE A 56 -3.24 7.37 -4.65
C PHE A 56 -3.98 8.67 -4.33
N VAL A 57 -3.32 9.64 -3.68
CA VAL A 57 -3.92 10.96 -3.42
C VAL A 57 -4.08 11.78 -4.70
N ALA A 58 -3.16 11.66 -5.66
CA ALA A 58 -3.27 12.33 -6.95
C ALA A 58 -4.46 11.84 -7.79
N ASP A 59 -4.81 10.55 -7.65
CA ASP A 59 -5.99 9.94 -8.25
C ASP A 59 -7.30 10.29 -7.49
N GLY A 60 -7.22 11.09 -6.41
CA GLY A 60 -8.38 11.54 -5.64
C GLY A 60 -8.96 10.49 -4.69
N ARG A 61 -8.18 9.46 -4.33
CA ARG A 61 -8.61 8.38 -3.43
C ARG A 61 -8.45 8.74 -1.95
N ASN A 62 -9.17 8.03 -1.08
CA ASN A 62 -9.24 8.33 0.34
C ASN A 62 -8.26 7.51 1.18
N VAL A 63 -7.20 8.14 1.71
CA VAL A 63 -6.19 7.49 2.57
C VAL A 63 -6.78 7.07 3.92
N GLN A 64 -7.86 7.74 4.35
CA GLN A 64 -8.60 7.44 5.58
C GLN A 64 -9.72 6.42 5.37
N ALA A 65 -9.69 5.66 4.27
CA ALA A 65 -10.62 4.56 4.05
C ALA A 65 -10.56 3.53 5.18
N THR A 66 -11.71 2.94 5.49
CA THR A 66 -11.87 1.99 6.61
C THR A 66 -12.17 0.59 6.11
N ASN A 67 -11.69 -0.41 6.85
CA ASN A 67 -12.09 -1.80 6.64
C ASN A 67 -13.55 -2.06 7.09
N LYS A 68 -14.00 -3.31 6.93
CA LYS A 68 -15.31 -3.79 7.40
C LYS A 68 -15.61 -3.55 8.89
N GLN A 69 -14.57 -3.38 9.70
CA GLN A 69 -14.66 -3.14 11.14
C GLN A 69 -14.61 -1.65 11.49
N GLY A 70 -14.57 -0.75 10.50
CA GLY A 70 -14.47 0.70 10.71
C GLY A 70 -13.07 1.18 11.09
N GLN A 71 -12.03 0.36 10.88
CA GLN A 71 -10.65 0.72 11.19
C GLN A 71 -9.93 1.25 9.96
N THR A 72 -9.22 2.37 10.10
CA THR A 72 -8.38 2.91 9.03
C THR A 72 -7.06 2.16 8.91
N ILE A 73 -6.36 2.31 7.78
CA ILE A 73 -5.05 1.70 7.61
C ILE A 73 -4.06 2.13 8.71
N HIS A 74 -4.13 3.37 9.17
CA HIS A 74 -3.32 3.88 10.28
C HIS A 74 -3.55 3.07 11.56
N GLN A 75 -4.82 2.80 11.91
CA GLN A 75 -5.15 2.01 13.11
C GLN A 75 -4.70 0.55 12.98
N VAL A 76 -4.78 -0.02 11.77
CA VAL A 76 -4.33 -1.40 11.52
C VAL A 76 -2.81 -1.49 11.64
N ILE A 77 -2.07 -0.57 11.02
CA ILE A 77 -0.60 -0.53 11.07
C ILE A 77 -0.11 -0.26 12.51
N ALA A 78 -0.79 0.61 13.26
CA ALA A 78 -0.46 0.91 14.65
C ALA A 78 -0.50 -0.33 15.58
N GLN A 79 -1.23 -1.39 15.22
CA GLN A 79 -1.25 -2.64 15.98
C GLN A 79 0.06 -3.46 15.86
N PHE A 80 0.94 -3.12 14.90
CA PHE A 80 2.17 -3.86 14.61
C PHE A 80 3.46 -3.02 14.83
N PRO A 81 3.77 -2.61 16.08
CA PRO A 81 4.78 -1.60 16.40
C PRO A 81 6.21 -1.89 15.92
N ARG A 82 6.56 -3.15 15.64
CA ARG A 82 7.95 -3.55 15.29
C ARG A 82 8.42 -3.05 13.92
N HIS A 83 7.50 -2.84 12.98
CA HIS A 83 7.82 -2.45 11.60
C HIS A 83 6.87 -1.39 11.05
N SER A 84 6.04 -0.79 11.92
CA SER A 84 5.00 0.15 11.52
C SER A 84 5.45 1.60 11.53
N GLN A 85 6.49 1.96 12.29
CA GLN A 85 6.87 3.34 12.53
C GLN A 85 7.12 4.10 11.22
N ASP A 86 7.95 3.56 10.33
CA ASP A 86 8.24 4.18 9.04
C ASP A 86 6.97 4.35 8.18
N TYR A 87 6.06 3.37 8.16
CA TYR A 87 4.81 3.47 7.41
C TYR A 87 3.85 4.50 7.99
N LEU A 88 3.78 4.59 9.32
CA LEU A 88 2.96 5.61 9.99
C LEU A 88 3.51 7.02 9.72
N ASP A 89 4.82 7.20 9.71
CA ASP A 89 5.43 8.48 9.38
C ASP A 89 5.27 8.87 7.91
N VAL A 90 5.22 7.90 6.99
CA VAL A 90 4.79 8.15 5.61
C VAL A 90 3.31 8.53 5.56
N LEU A 91 2.42 7.76 6.20
CA LEU A 91 0.98 8.04 6.18
C LEU A 91 0.64 9.44 6.70
N LYS A 92 1.30 9.90 7.77
CA LYS A 92 1.12 11.25 8.32
C LYS A 92 1.40 12.38 7.32
N GLN A 93 2.17 12.12 6.25
CA GLN A 93 2.43 13.12 5.21
C GLN A 93 1.26 13.28 4.23
N PHE A 94 0.36 12.29 4.17
CA PHE A 94 -0.77 12.24 3.22
C PHE A 94 -2.16 12.26 3.89
N ALA A 95 -2.21 12.13 5.22
CA ALA A 95 -3.43 11.97 6.01
C ALA A 95 -3.96 13.27 6.62
#